data_AF-A0A5K3G0M4-F1
#
_entry.id   AF-A0A5K3G0M4-F1
#
_cell.length_a   1.000
_cell.length_b   1.000
_cell.length_c   1.000
_cell.angle_alpha   90.00
_cell.angle_beta   90.00
_cell.angle_gamma   90.00
#
_symmetry.space_group_name_H-M   'P 1'
#
loop_
_entity.id
_entity.type
_entity.pdbx_description
1 polymer ?
#
loop_
_entity_poly.entity_id
_entity_poly.type
_entity_poly.pdbx_seq_one_letter_code
_entity_poly.pdbx_strand_id
1 'polypeptide(L)'
;MSSDLSTELESCGKSVSVMSIWPGIVRTELLMKYAKKAGDAFPFDVNTHSESPEFTGRVLAEIAKESRADIMSRSGRVFVVADVASSKGITDIDGRSPLSFRSYKYVLSAFNWVSLNID
;
A
#
# COMPACT_ATOMS: atom_id res chain seq x y z
N MET A 1 17.25 2.35 6.44
CA MET A 1 16.54 1.83 7.62
C MET A 1 16.18 0.35 7.51
N SER A 2 15.17 -0.08 6.74
CA SER A 2 14.82 -1.52 6.67
C SER A 2 15.91 -2.38 6.03
N SER A 3 16.54 -1.89 4.97
CA SER A 3 17.68 -2.56 4.32
C SER A 3 18.86 -2.75 5.27
N ASP A 4 19.26 -1.70 5.99
CA ASP A 4 20.40 -1.75 6.91
C ASP A 4 20.11 -2.72 8.07
N LEU A 5 18.93 -2.61 8.70
CA LEU A 5 18.54 -3.50 9.79
C LEU A 5 18.44 -4.98 9.35
N SER A 6 17.94 -5.23 8.14
CA SER A 6 17.94 -6.58 7.57
C SER A 6 19.36 -7.15 7.46
N THR A 7 20.29 -6.34 6.97
CA THR A 7 21.70 -6.74 6.79
C THR A 7 22.37 -7.01 8.13
N GLU A 8 22.13 -6.15 9.13
CA GLU A 8 22.66 -6.31 10.49
C GLU A 8 22.15 -7.60 11.16
N LEU A 9 20.84 -7.86 11.07
CA LEU A 9 20.22 -9.07 11.64
C LEU A 9 20.76 -10.34 10.98
N GLU A 10 20.91 -10.34 9.66
CA GLU A 10 21.52 -11.45 8.91
C GLU A 10 22.98 -11.69 9.35
N SER A 11 23.78 -10.64 9.47
CA SER A 11 25.20 -10.73 9.90
C SER A 11 25.36 -11.30 11.31
N CYS A 12 24.37 -11.09 12.18
CA CYS A 12 24.32 -11.64 13.55
C CYS A 12 23.70 -13.05 13.62
N GLY A 13 23.43 -13.68 12.48
CA GLY A 13 22.80 -15.00 12.39
C GLY A 13 21.34 -15.03 12.88
N LYS A 14 20.66 -13.88 12.91
CA LYS A 14 19.26 -13.78 13.34
C LYS A 14 18.34 -13.99 12.15
N SER A 15 17.43 -14.94 12.29
CA SER A 15 16.41 -15.21 11.26
C SER A 15 15.16 -14.37 11.55
N VAL A 16 15.23 -13.08 11.23
CA VAL A 16 14.14 -12.11 11.39
C VAL A 16 13.99 -11.33 10.09
N SER A 17 12.77 -11.24 9.57
CA SER A 17 12.47 -10.45 8.37
C SER A 17 12.10 -9.03 8.74
N VAL A 18 12.65 -8.06 8.00
CA VAL A 18 12.36 -6.62 8.15
C VAL A 18 11.71 -6.11 6.88
N MET A 19 10.53 -5.52 6.97
CA MET A 19 9.81 -4.99 5.82
C MET A 19 9.33 -3.57 6.09
N SER A 20 9.50 -2.67 5.13
CA SER A 20 8.88 -1.35 5.16
C SER A 20 7.55 -1.40 4.43
N ILE A 21 6.48 -0.96 5.08
CA ILE A 21 5.14 -0.89 4.48
C ILE A 21 4.85 0.55 4.09
N TRP A 22 4.36 0.74 2.87
CA TRP A 22 3.97 2.05 2.35
C TRP A 22 2.49 2.00 1.89
N PRO A 23 1.57 2.44 2.75
CA PRO A 23 0.17 2.59 2.37
C PRO A 23 -0.05 3.80 1.46
N GLY A 24 -1.18 3.83 0.76
CA GLY A 24 -1.64 5.00 0.03
C GLY A 24 -2.16 6.11 0.96
N ILE A 25 -3.07 6.93 0.44
CA ILE A 25 -3.78 7.93 1.25
C ILE A 25 -4.76 7.18 2.15
N VAL A 26 -4.52 7.14 3.46
CA VAL A 26 -5.36 6.36 4.38
C VAL A 26 -6.44 7.24 5.01
N ARG A 27 -7.70 6.79 5.00
CA ARG A 27 -8.88 7.44 5.61
C ARG A 27 -8.86 7.40 7.15
N THR A 28 -7.82 7.96 7.75
CA THR A 28 -7.73 8.14 9.20
C THR A 28 -8.66 9.28 9.65
N GLU A 29 -9.06 9.27 10.91
CA GLU A 29 -9.92 10.29 11.51
C GLU A 29 -9.33 11.69 11.35
N LEU A 30 -8.00 11.79 11.47
CA LEU A 30 -7.27 13.04 11.27
C LEU A 30 -7.37 13.53 9.82
N LEU A 31 -7.11 12.65 8.84
CA LEU A 31 -7.21 13.00 7.43
C LEU A 31 -8.63 13.44 7.06
N MET A 32 -9.64 12.69 7.52
CA MET A 32 -11.04 13.00 7.24
C MET A 32 -11.46 14.35 7.85
N LYS A 33 -10.96 14.69 9.04
CA LYS A 33 -11.17 16.01 9.66
C LYS A 33 -10.53 17.12 8.83
N TYR A 34 -9.32 16.92 8.33
CA TYR A 34 -8.64 17.89 7.45
C TYR A 34 -9.36 18.05 6.12
N ALA A 35 -9.74 16.95 5.46
CA ALA A 35 -10.49 16.97 4.20
C ALA A 35 -11.82 17.72 4.36
N LYS A 36 -12.58 17.44 5.44
CA LYS A 36 -13.83 18.16 5.74
C LYS A 36 -13.62 19.66 5.97
N LYS A 37 -12.52 20.05 6.61
CA LYS A 37 -12.20 21.47 6.86
C LYS A 37 -11.75 22.19 5.59
N ALA A 38 -11.00 21.52 4.73
CA ALA A 38 -10.50 22.07 3.48
C ALA A 38 -11.59 22.14 2.39
N GLY A 39 -12.59 21.27 2.42
CA GLY A 39 -13.64 21.21 1.40
C GLY A 39 -13.02 21.02 0.01
N ASP A 40 -13.46 21.82 -0.96
CA ASP A 40 -12.99 21.77 -2.35
C ASP A 40 -11.51 22.18 -2.52
N ALA A 41 -10.89 22.80 -1.50
CA ALA A 41 -9.46 23.13 -1.53
C ALA A 41 -8.57 21.92 -1.21
N PHE A 42 -9.14 20.76 -0.89
CA PHE A 42 -8.38 19.55 -0.60
C PHE A 42 -7.84 18.93 -1.91
N PRO A 43 -6.53 18.64 -2.01
CA PRO A 43 -5.88 18.38 -3.30
C PRO A 43 -6.17 17.00 -3.92
N PHE A 44 -6.97 16.16 -3.26
CA PHE A 44 -7.30 14.83 -3.76
C PHE A 44 -8.69 14.39 -3.30
N ASP A 45 -9.41 13.66 -4.15
CA ASP A 45 -10.70 13.09 -3.76
C ASP A 45 -10.49 11.87 -2.85
N VAL A 46 -10.71 12.09 -1.55
CA VAL A 46 -10.66 11.05 -0.52
C VAL A 46 -11.66 9.93 -0.74
N ASN A 47 -12.75 10.15 -1.47
CA ASN A 47 -13.74 9.10 -1.68
C ASN A 47 -13.27 8.10 -2.73
N THR A 48 -12.47 8.52 -3.72
CA THR A 48 -12.04 7.68 -4.84
C THR A 48 -10.59 7.21 -4.73
N HIS A 49 -9.69 8.04 -4.22
CA HIS A 49 -8.23 7.80 -4.27
C HIS A 49 -7.61 7.52 -2.88
N SER A 50 -8.36 6.89 -1.98
CA SER A 50 -7.88 6.56 -0.64
C SER A 50 -8.12 5.09 -0.28
N GLU A 51 -7.49 4.67 0.81
CA GLU A 51 -7.53 3.33 1.38
C GLU A 51 -8.09 3.37 2.80
N SER A 52 -8.76 2.30 3.24
CA SER A 52 -9.11 2.16 4.65
C SER A 52 -7.89 1.73 5.49
N PRO A 53 -7.84 2.05 6.78
CA PRO A 53 -6.83 1.47 7.69
C PRO A 53 -6.82 -0.07 7.67
N GLU A 54 -7.99 -0.69 7.60
CA GLU A 54 -8.17 -2.14 7.56
C GLU A 54 -7.61 -2.77 6.28
N PHE A 55 -7.59 -2.06 5.15
CA PHE A 55 -6.99 -2.55 3.91
C PHE A 55 -5.51 -2.90 4.10
N THR A 56 -4.76 -2.02 4.77
CA THR A 56 -3.36 -2.29 5.12
C THR A 56 -3.25 -3.52 6.03
N GLY A 57 -4.15 -3.64 7.02
CA GLY A 57 -4.22 -4.80 7.91
C GLY A 57 -4.50 -6.12 7.17
N ARG A 58 -5.40 -6.11 6.19
CA ARG A 58 -5.73 -7.27 5.34
C ARG A 58 -4.53 -7.72 4.52
N VAL A 59 -3.80 -6.77 3.92
CA VAL A 59 -2.57 -7.06 3.18
C VAL A 59 -1.51 -7.68 4.08
N LEU A 60 -1.30 -7.11 5.28
CA LEU A 60 -0.37 -7.66 6.26
C LEU A 60 -0.76 -9.07 6.73
N ALA A 61 -2.05 -9.30 6.97
CA ALA A 61 -2.56 -10.62 7.35
C ALA A 61 -2.30 -11.66 6.25
N GLU A 62 -2.35 -11.27 4.97
CA GLU A 62 -2.05 -12.17 3.87
C GLU A 62 -0.55 -12.42 3.69
N ILE A 63 0.30 -11.40 3.89
CA ILE A 63 1.76 -11.57 3.95
C ILE A 63 2.14 -12.54 5.08
N ALA A 64 1.49 -12.44 6.24
CA ALA A 64 1.78 -13.27 7.41
C ALA A 64 1.46 -14.76 7.23
N LYS A 65 0.64 -15.13 6.24
CA LYS A 65 0.33 -16.53 5.91
C LYS A 65 1.36 -17.16 4.98
N GLU A 66 2.24 -16.37 4.37
CA GLU A 66 3.22 -16.89 3.43
C GLU A 66 4.29 -17.74 4.11
N SER A 67 5.01 -18.53 3.30
CA SER A 67 6.08 -19.35 3.85
C SER A 67 7.18 -18.45 4.45
N ARG A 68 7.86 -18.96 5.48
CA ARG A 68 8.99 -18.27 6.08
C ARG A 68 10.06 -17.92 5.04
N ALA A 69 10.31 -18.82 4.09
CA ALA A 69 11.30 -18.60 3.03
C ALA A 69 10.90 -17.41 2.15
N ASP A 70 9.63 -17.31 1.75
CA ASP A 70 9.12 -16.21 0.91
C ASP A 70 9.20 -14.86 1.65
N ILE A 71 8.83 -14.84 2.94
CA ILE A 71 8.93 -13.65 3.78
C ILE A 71 10.40 -13.22 3.91
N MET A 72 11.30 -14.14 4.24
CA MET A 72 12.74 -13.84 4.40
C MET A 72 13.41 -13.38 3.08
N SER A 73 13.02 -13.94 1.93
CA SER A 73 13.56 -13.56 0.61
C SER A 73 13.33 -12.08 0.25
N ARG A 74 12.38 -11.47 0.94
CA ARG A 74 11.87 -10.11 0.75
C ARG A 74 12.28 -9.16 1.87
N SER A 75 13.10 -9.61 2.83
CA SER A 75 13.61 -8.78 3.91
C SER A 75 14.44 -7.60 3.36
N GLY A 76 14.39 -6.46 4.05
CA GLY A 76 15.05 -5.22 3.67
C GLY A 76 14.34 -4.39 2.59
N ARG A 77 13.18 -4.84 2.10
CA ARG A 77 12.46 -4.19 0.98
C ARG A 77 11.28 -3.34 1.44
N VAL A 78 10.81 -2.49 0.52
CA VAL A 78 9.63 -1.64 0.67
C VAL A 78 8.46 -2.26 -0.11
N PHE A 79 7.30 -2.36 0.54
CA PHE A 79 6.06 -2.90 -0.02
C PHE A 79 5.01 -1.81 -0.07
N VAL A 80 4.54 -1.49 -1.27
CA VAL A 80 3.34 -0.66 -1.43
C VAL A 80 2.12 -1.54 -1.27
N VAL A 81 1.22 -1.14 -0.37
CA VAL A 81 0.04 -1.91 0.01
C VAL A 81 -0.81 -2.26 -1.21
N ALA A 82 -1.08 -1.28 -2.07
CA ALA A 82 -1.83 -1.47 -3.32
C ALA A 82 -1.17 -2.46 -4.30
N ASP A 83 0.16 -2.47 -4.41
CA ASP A 83 0.88 -3.41 -5.29
C ASP A 83 0.70 -4.85 -4.80
N VAL A 84 0.88 -5.06 -3.49
CA VAL A 84 0.70 -6.39 -2.87
C VAL A 84 -0.75 -6.83 -2.96
N ALA A 85 -1.69 -5.94 -2.67
CA ALA A 85 -3.12 -6.23 -2.76
C ALA A 85 -3.53 -6.64 -4.19
N SER A 86 -3.07 -5.90 -5.20
CA SER A 86 -3.34 -6.22 -6.61
C SER A 86 -2.77 -7.59 -6.99
N SER A 87 -1.58 -7.95 -6.52
CA SER A 87 -0.96 -9.25 -6.82
C SER A 87 -1.69 -10.44 -6.18
N LYS A 88 -2.42 -10.19 -5.09
CA LYS A 88 -3.10 -11.21 -4.29
C LYS A 88 -4.63 -11.18 -4.41
N GLY A 89 -5.17 -10.29 -5.25
CA GLY A 89 -6.63 -10.12 -5.41
C GLY A 89 -7.33 -9.62 -4.14
N ILE A 90 -6.64 -8.84 -3.30
CA ILE A 90 -7.20 -8.30 -2.05
C ILE A 90 -7.92 -6.99 -2.36
N THR A 91 -9.16 -6.87 -1.88
CA THR A 91 -9.95 -5.64 -1.96
C THR A 91 -10.06 -4.94 -0.60
N ASP A 92 -10.29 -3.64 -0.64
CA ASP A 92 -10.63 -2.81 0.52
C ASP A 92 -12.01 -3.23 1.09
N ILE A 93 -12.36 -2.76 2.29
CA ILE A 93 -13.60 -3.06 3.01
C ILE A 93 -14.86 -2.65 2.25
N ASP A 94 -14.74 -1.71 1.32
CA ASP A 94 -15.81 -1.21 0.46
C ASP A 94 -15.83 -1.90 -0.93
N GLY A 95 -15.01 -2.94 -1.12
CA GLY A 95 -14.94 -3.72 -2.36
C GLY A 95 -14.06 -3.11 -3.44
N ARG A 96 -13.46 -1.93 -3.22
CA ARG A 96 -12.55 -1.31 -4.20
C ARG A 96 -11.18 -1.97 -4.20
N SER A 97 -10.46 -1.78 -5.31
CA SER A 97 -9.04 -2.10 -5.43
C SER A 97 -8.26 -0.79 -5.61
N PRO A 98 -7.75 -0.19 -4.51
CA PRO A 98 -6.95 1.02 -4.57
C PRO A 98 -5.79 0.88 -5.56
N LEU A 99 -5.62 1.90 -6.41
CA LEU A 99 -4.54 1.93 -7.38
C LEU A 99 -3.22 2.29 -6.70
N SER A 100 -2.16 1.57 -7.06
CA SER A 100 -0.81 1.95 -6.68
C SER A 100 -0.44 3.29 -7.31
N PHE A 101 0.10 4.21 -6.51
CA PHE A 101 0.59 5.50 -6.97
C PHE A 101 1.77 5.38 -7.96
N ARG A 102 2.37 4.20 -8.08
CA ARG A 102 3.41 3.89 -9.08
C ARG A 102 2.83 3.39 -10.40
N SER A 103 1.54 3.07 -10.44
CA SER A 103 0.90 2.55 -11.65
C SER A 103 0.64 3.67 -12.66
N TYR A 104 0.82 3.35 -13.95
CA TYR A 104 0.44 4.26 -15.02
C TYR A 104 -1.06 4.59 -14.95
N LYS A 105 -1.91 3.64 -14.52
CA LYS A 105 -3.35 3.86 -14.30
C LYS A 105 -3.63 5.01 -13.34
N TYR A 106 -2.87 5.10 -12.24
CA TYR A 106 -3.00 6.19 -11.27
C TYR A 106 -2.54 7.54 -11.84
N VAL A 107 -1.43 7.57 -12.58
CA VAL A 107 -0.95 8.80 -13.22
C VAL A 107 -1.97 9.28 -14.26
N LEU A 108 -2.50 8.38 -15.09
CA LEU A 108 -3.50 8.71 -16.11
C LEU A 108 -4.81 9.19 -15.49
N SER A 109 -5.26 8.59 -14.37
CA SER A 109 -6.47 9.02 -13.68
C SER A 109 -6.32 10.44 -13.10
N ALA A 110 -5.14 10.79 -12.61
CA ALA A 110 -4.85 12.15 -12.11
C ALA A 110 -4.92 13.23 -13.19
N PHE A 111 -4.74 12.88 -14.47
CA PHE A 111 -4.87 13.78 -15.62
C PHE A 111 -6.23 13.66 -16.34
N ASN A 112 -7.23 13.00 -15.74
CA ASN A 112 -8.55 12.80 -16.34
C ASN A 112 -8.53 12.07 -17.71
N TRP A 113 -7.48 11.27 -17.98
CA TRP A 113 -7.37 10.47 -19.20
C TRP A 113 -8.01 9.10 -19.01
N VAL A 114 -9.22 8.95 -19.55
CA VAL A 114 -10.15 7.83 -19.25
C VAL A 114 -9.94 6.58 -20.14
N SER A 115 -9.02 6.55 -21.10
CA SER A 115 -8.93 5.40 -22.01
C SER A 115 -7.51 4.89 -22.25
N LEU A 116 -7.11 3.88 -21.46
CA LEU A 116 -6.21 2.82 -21.91
C LEU A 116 -6.82 1.50 -21.42
N ASN A 117 -7.88 1.07 -22.09
CA ASN A 117 -8.22 -0.35 -22.15
C ASN A 117 -7.11 -0.99 -22.99
N ILE A 118 -6.20 -1.66 -22.31
CA ILE A 118 -5.28 -2.59 -22.96
C ILE A 118 -5.93 -3.95 -22.76
N ASP A 119 -6.44 -4.50 -23.86
CA ASP A 119 -6.96 -5.87 -23.98
C ASP A 119 -5.90 -6.91 -23.58
#